data_AF-A0A7K8XAC7-F1
#
_entry.id   AF-A0A7K8XAC7-F1
#
_cell.length_a   1.000
_cell.length_b   1.000
_cell.length_c   1.000
_cell.angle_alpha   90.00
_cell.angle_beta   90.00
_cell.angle_gamma   90.00
#
_symmetry.space_group_name_H-M   'P 1'
#
loop_
_entity.id
_entity.type
_entity.pdbx_description
1 polymer ?
#
loop_
_entity_poly.entity_id
_entity_poly.type
_entity_poly.pdbx_seq_one_letter_code
_entity_poly.pdbx_strand_id
1 'polypeptide(L)'
;LKQFSFVQCKDAFRQVNFLFLCIFVGGLCVCCSPASSIPDEITYSIYFLHKGYNKTFTVSLERTESHQLKEVAFMNLDYYVAAYLPGQFLHLLNIQHPDLLCYSFFLTGEDARIDELQNCCIRSLLTSAALDCQAGRMYAVSISATALLRFLQGSQQDSQRLAALHCALLYFQLPEDLEMQIIWWLSENLSTCHSFDPIQEFIIASLYCRMCAETHNLDKLLPYTSLLDWIGSIPGVSCTTDIISLPVLEFQNSRGFWEKLNSNLESVKYSEPHLHYHSNLLRREWRSLSEEVNMQALNSLWSCSEREERRTTAYLRNIFENAQKVLSHLGTWDSEERLEPLFQEEDYQQQLLMGLMVTQLKDHLMRHLQYVGKQKIDQIVLDYVANLLNLVHRIMKEVWRRYQLHSCIFCFDERGSAGEFTVFHIMSRILEAANGMCLPLPPGFHTLHLGLGVRCLPLHTLLHYIDTGVLQLTETCVRKLLKDLDDTEQNVKLKLSIVMRLPEVLGQKVRQFWTHPINANFLARKYVKYLLEKLGNRQCSRPSSERLSVRVEFLPLNYLTDVLAEIENQGVHPHEKQDPVNVKFVEETALKHTVTLLGLKYS
;
A
#
# COMPACT_ATOMS: atom_id res chain seq x y z
N LEU A 1 -16.66 -31.13 30.74
CA LEU A 1 -17.04 -30.12 31.77
C LEU A 1 -16.51 -30.43 33.19
N LYS A 2 -16.40 -31.69 33.64
CA LYS A 2 -15.67 -32.05 34.90
C LYS A 2 -14.14 -31.85 34.85
N GLN A 3 -13.59 -31.17 33.84
CA GLN A 3 -12.16 -31.19 33.47
C GLN A 3 -11.51 -29.80 33.40
N PHE A 4 -12.22 -28.74 33.78
CA PHE A 4 -11.65 -27.40 33.95
C PHE A 4 -11.87 -26.97 35.40
N SER A 5 -10.79 -26.71 36.13
CA SER A 5 -10.83 -26.17 37.49
C SER A 5 -10.81 -24.64 37.44
N PHE A 6 -11.99 -24.01 37.47
CA PHE A 6 -12.11 -22.56 37.67
C PHE A 6 -12.00 -22.26 39.17
N VAL A 7 -10.86 -21.72 39.63
CA VAL A 7 -10.64 -21.43 41.06
C VAL A 7 -11.32 -20.12 41.52
N GLN A 8 -11.69 -19.22 40.60
CA GLN A 8 -12.12 -17.86 40.96
C GLN A 8 -13.57 -17.51 40.61
N CYS A 9 -14.33 -18.46 40.09
CA CYS A 9 -15.69 -18.21 39.64
C CYS A 9 -16.59 -19.25 40.31
N LYS A 10 -16.89 -19.08 41.60
CA LYS A 10 -17.91 -19.88 42.30
C LYS A 10 -19.10 -19.04 42.73
N ASP A 11 -18.91 -17.74 42.92
CA ASP A 11 -19.95 -16.83 43.40
C ASP A 11 -20.74 -16.14 42.27
N ALA A 12 -20.19 -16.03 41.07
CA ALA A 12 -20.87 -15.43 39.91
C ALA A 12 -21.85 -16.38 39.19
N PHE A 13 -21.80 -17.70 39.44
CA PHE A 13 -22.56 -18.71 38.68
C PHE A 13 -23.96 -19.02 39.20
N ARG A 14 -24.44 -18.36 40.26
CA ARG A 14 -25.74 -18.69 40.88
C ARG A 14 -26.97 -18.12 40.15
N GLN A 15 -26.80 -17.24 39.16
CA GLN A 15 -27.90 -16.57 38.44
C GLN A 15 -27.65 -16.32 36.94
N VAL A 16 -26.75 -17.08 36.30
CA VAL A 16 -26.39 -16.88 34.88
C VAL A 16 -27.09 -17.92 34.02
N ASN A 17 -27.98 -17.48 33.15
CA ASN A 17 -28.94 -18.39 32.52
C ASN A 17 -28.39 -19.18 31.31
N PHE A 18 -27.30 -18.80 30.65
CA PHE A 18 -26.78 -19.57 29.51
C PHE A 18 -25.25 -19.55 29.42
N LEU A 19 -24.67 -20.72 29.21
CA LEU A 19 -23.24 -20.96 29.00
C LEU A 19 -23.07 -21.65 27.64
N PHE A 20 -22.55 -20.94 26.64
CA PHE A 20 -22.27 -21.51 25.33
C PHE A 20 -20.75 -21.64 25.12
N LEU A 21 -20.28 -22.82 24.72
CA LEU A 21 -18.86 -23.09 24.44
C LEU A 21 -18.62 -23.10 22.94
N CYS A 22 -17.79 -22.17 22.46
CA CYS A 22 -17.31 -22.18 21.08
C CYS A 22 -15.92 -22.81 21.04
N ILE A 23 -15.79 -23.84 20.21
CA ILE A 23 -14.53 -24.54 19.92
C ILE A 23 -14.22 -24.28 18.46
N PHE A 24 -13.05 -23.70 18.19
CA PHE A 24 -12.51 -23.50 16.84
C PHE A 24 -11.02 -23.83 16.87
N VAL A 25 -10.32 -23.76 15.73
CA VAL A 25 -8.96 -24.31 15.56
C VAL A 25 -7.93 -23.73 16.55
N GLY A 26 -7.83 -24.35 17.73
CA GLY A 26 -6.94 -23.99 18.84
C GLY A 26 -7.46 -22.92 19.80
N GLY A 27 -8.74 -22.52 19.71
CA GLY A 27 -9.33 -21.49 20.55
C GLY A 27 -10.59 -21.96 21.29
N LEU A 28 -10.78 -21.43 22.49
CA LEU A 28 -11.91 -21.74 23.37
C LEU A 28 -12.53 -20.42 23.86
N CYS A 29 -13.85 -20.28 23.67
CA CYS A 29 -14.62 -19.14 24.18
C CYS A 29 -15.82 -19.62 24.98
N VAL A 30 -16.18 -18.85 26.01
CA VAL A 30 -17.37 -19.06 26.83
C VAL A 30 -18.25 -17.81 26.73
N CYS A 31 -19.49 -17.97 26.29
CA CYS A 31 -20.43 -16.86 26.18
C CYS A 31 -21.49 -16.95 27.27
N CYS A 32 -21.82 -15.82 27.88
CA CYS A 32 -22.89 -15.71 28.85
C CYS A 32 -23.70 -14.42 28.69
N SER A 33 -24.97 -14.49 29.07
CA SER A 33 -25.86 -13.33 29.16
C SER A 33 -26.39 -13.29 30.60
N PRO A 34 -25.83 -12.44 31.48
CA PRO A 34 -26.43 -12.19 32.78
C PRO A 34 -27.79 -11.51 32.60
N ALA A 35 -28.72 -11.76 33.52
CA ALA A 35 -29.97 -11.02 33.54
C ALA A 35 -29.67 -9.54 33.85
N SER A 36 -30.02 -8.65 32.93
CA SER A 36 -29.85 -7.21 33.15
C SER A 36 -30.78 -6.71 34.25
N SER A 37 -30.25 -5.92 35.18
CA SER A 37 -31.02 -5.21 36.20
C SER A 37 -31.65 -3.92 35.66
N ILE A 38 -31.20 -3.43 34.51
CA ILE A 38 -31.65 -2.18 33.88
C ILE A 38 -32.63 -2.52 32.74
N PRO A 39 -33.84 -1.93 32.73
CA PRO A 39 -34.92 -2.38 31.83
C PRO A 39 -34.65 -2.19 30.34
N ASP A 40 -33.78 -1.24 29.97
CA ASP A 40 -33.52 -0.82 28.57
C ASP A 40 -32.10 -1.17 28.07
N GLU A 41 -31.32 -1.88 28.89
CA GLU A 41 -29.96 -2.30 28.53
C GLU A 41 -29.85 -3.82 28.56
N ILE A 42 -29.13 -4.37 27.59
CA ILE A 42 -28.78 -5.78 27.56
C ILE A 42 -27.28 -5.92 27.68
N THR A 43 -26.87 -6.73 28.65
CA THR A 43 -25.46 -7.05 28.87
C THR A 43 -25.19 -8.51 28.54
N TYR A 44 -24.09 -8.75 27.82
CA TYR A 44 -23.54 -10.08 27.63
C TYR A 44 -22.01 -10.04 27.62
N SER A 45 -21.40 -11.16 28.00
CA SER A 45 -19.96 -11.28 28.10
C SER A 45 -19.46 -12.49 27.32
N ILE A 46 -18.32 -12.31 26.66
CA ILE A 46 -17.57 -13.39 26.00
C ILE A 46 -16.20 -13.49 26.65
N TYR A 47 -15.89 -14.67 27.17
CA TYR A 47 -14.61 -15.01 27.78
C TYR A 47 -13.73 -15.69 26.75
N PHE A 48 -12.66 -15.01 26.33
CA PHE A 48 -11.66 -15.54 25.40
C PHE A 48 -10.59 -16.28 26.21
N LEU A 49 -10.90 -17.50 26.63
CA LEU A 49 -10.01 -18.28 27.50
C LEU A 49 -8.61 -18.47 26.90
N HIS A 50 -8.54 -18.61 25.58
CA HIS A 50 -7.30 -18.75 24.83
C HIS A 50 -6.49 -17.45 24.68
N LYS A 51 -7.03 -16.30 25.09
CA LYS A 51 -6.39 -14.98 25.09
C LYS A 51 -6.21 -14.38 26.49
N GLY A 52 -6.87 -14.93 27.51
CA GLY A 52 -6.71 -14.49 28.90
C GLY A 52 -7.46 -13.22 29.27
N TYR A 53 -8.48 -12.82 28.51
CA TYR A 53 -9.39 -11.74 28.90
C TYR A 53 -10.85 -12.07 28.54
N ASN A 54 -11.79 -11.29 29.06
CA ASN A 54 -13.17 -11.26 28.62
C ASN A 54 -13.50 -9.91 27.98
N LYS A 55 -14.58 -9.87 27.20
CA LYS A 55 -15.23 -8.62 26.80
C LYS A 55 -16.68 -8.65 27.23
N THR A 56 -17.11 -7.59 27.89
CA THR A 56 -18.51 -7.38 28.29
C THR A 56 -19.09 -6.25 27.44
N PHE A 57 -20.16 -6.57 26.73
CA PHE A 57 -20.87 -5.64 25.86
C PHE A 57 -22.17 -5.24 26.53
N THR A 58 -22.43 -3.93 26.60
CA THR A 58 -23.71 -3.37 27.04
C THR A 58 -24.33 -2.63 25.88
N VAL A 59 -25.52 -3.07 25.48
CA VAL A 59 -26.27 -2.57 24.33
C VAL A 59 -27.47 -1.80 24.82
N SER A 60 -27.62 -0.54 24.38
CA SER A 60 -28.80 0.29 24.63
C SER A 60 -29.87 -0.01 23.57
N LEU A 61 -31.09 -0.36 24.00
CA LEU A 61 -32.21 -0.67 23.10
C LEU A 61 -32.96 0.61 22.69
N GLU A 62 -33.11 0.85 21.39
CA GLU A 62 -33.79 2.05 20.87
C GLU A 62 -35.33 1.92 20.79
N ARG A 63 -35.91 0.75 21.12
CA ARG A 63 -37.38 0.53 21.06
C ARG A 63 -37.96 -0.15 22.31
N THR A 64 -38.88 0.58 22.96
CA THR A 64 -39.83 0.12 23.99
C THR A 64 -41.00 -0.69 23.38
N GLU A 65 -40.74 -1.65 22.51
CA GLU A 65 -41.75 -2.67 22.20
C GLU A 65 -41.56 -3.82 23.19
N SER A 66 -42.63 -4.18 23.88
CA SER A 66 -42.64 -5.18 24.95
C SER A 66 -42.36 -6.59 24.39
N HIS A 67 -41.10 -6.89 24.08
CA HIS A 67 -40.69 -8.21 23.66
C HIS A 67 -40.56 -9.13 24.87
N GLN A 68 -41.19 -10.31 24.79
CA GLN A 68 -41.21 -11.30 25.87
C GLN A 68 -39.85 -12.01 26.07
N LEU A 69 -38.94 -11.92 25.10
CA LEU A 69 -37.63 -12.56 25.13
C LEU A 69 -36.54 -11.51 25.38
N LYS A 70 -35.87 -11.61 26.52
CA LYS A 70 -34.68 -10.78 26.88
C LYS A 70 -33.38 -11.57 26.80
N GLU A 71 -33.40 -12.73 26.16
CA GLU A 71 -32.30 -13.68 26.19
C GLU A 71 -31.49 -13.63 24.89
N VAL A 72 -30.20 -13.34 25.01
CA VAL A 72 -29.27 -13.31 23.88
C VAL A 72 -28.90 -14.74 23.49
N ALA A 73 -29.17 -15.10 22.23
CA ALA A 73 -28.73 -16.35 21.65
C ALA A 73 -27.30 -16.22 21.12
N PHE A 74 -26.48 -17.24 21.35
CA PHE A 74 -25.12 -17.32 20.80
C PHE A 74 -25.04 -18.40 19.73
N MET A 75 -24.42 -18.09 18.60
CA MET A 75 -24.16 -19.03 17.52
C MET A 75 -22.67 -19.04 17.16
N ASN A 76 -22.11 -20.22 16.94
CA ASN A 76 -20.74 -20.40 16.50
C ASN A 76 -20.69 -20.43 14.95
N LEU A 77 -20.02 -19.45 14.33
CA LEU A 77 -19.83 -19.30 12.89
C LEU A 77 -18.33 -19.34 12.56
N ASP A 78 -17.68 -20.43 12.99
CA ASP A 78 -16.24 -20.71 12.81
C ASP A 78 -15.30 -19.66 13.42
N TYR A 79 -15.00 -18.58 12.69
CA TYR A 79 -14.16 -17.47 13.14
C TYR A 79 -14.94 -16.34 13.81
N TYR A 80 -16.27 -16.43 13.81
CA TYR A 80 -17.15 -15.46 14.43
C TYR A 80 -18.08 -16.11 15.45
N VAL A 81 -18.39 -15.37 16.51
CA VAL A 81 -19.52 -15.68 17.39
C VAL A 81 -20.58 -14.63 17.16
N ALA A 82 -21.78 -15.08 16.80
CA ALA A 82 -22.93 -14.21 16.67
C ALA A 82 -23.69 -14.16 18.01
N ALA A 83 -23.75 -12.98 18.63
CA ALA A 83 -24.67 -12.66 19.71
C ALA A 83 -25.92 -12.02 19.10
N TYR A 84 -27.04 -12.73 19.15
CA TYR A 84 -28.27 -12.36 18.47
C TYR A 84 -29.42 -12.26 19.46
N LEU A 85 -30.10 -11.12 19.46
CA LEU A 85 -31.41 -11.00 20.08
C LEU A 85 -32.45 -10.78 18.98
N PRO A 86 -33.38 -11.74 18.76
CA PRO A 86 -34.36 -11.65 17.69
C PRO A 86 -35.13 -10.33 17.66
N GLY A 87 -35.09 -9.65 16.52
CA GLY A 87 -35.80 -8.39 16.28
C GLY A 87 -35.16 -7.14 16.91
N GLN A 88 -34.02 -7.26 17.59
CA GLN A 88 -33.35 -6.15 18.27
C GLN A 88 -31.96 -5.86 17.68
N PHE A 89 -31.03 -6.81 17.83
CA PHE A 89 -29.66 -6.64 17.36
C PHE A 89 -29.00 -7.96 16.97
N LEU A 90 -28.00 -7.85 16.08
CA LEU A 90 -27.08 -8.91 15.72
C LEU A 90 -25.65 -8.37 15.87
N HIS A 91 -24.85 -9.06 16.66
CA HIS A 91 -23.44 -8.74 16.83
C HIS A 91 -22.56 -9.92 16.43
N LEU A 92 -21.81 -9.78 15.32
CA LEU A 92 -20.77 -10.72 14.95
C LEU A 92 -19.43 -10.29 15.56
N LEU A 93 -18.89 -11.15 16.42
CA LEU A 93 -17.63 -10.93 17.13
C LEU A 93 -16.55 -11.87 16.60
N ASN A 94 -15.47 -11.30 16.05
CA ASN A 94 -14.32 -12.08 15.62
C ASN A 94 -13.59 -12.66 16.84
N ILE A 95 -13.36 -13.97 16.82
CA ILE A 95 -12.72 -14.68 17.94
C ILE A 95 -11.22 -14.89 17.77
N GLN A 96 -10.68 -14.66 16.57
CA GLN A 96 -9.24 -14.74 16.29
C GLN A 96 -8.51 -13.49 16.80
N HIS A 97 -9.13 -12.32 16.58
CA HIS A 97 -8.62 -11.01 16.95
C HIS A 97 -9.64 -10.26 17.83
N PRO A 98 -9.96 -10.76 19.03
CA PRO A 98 -11.04 -10.17 19.82
C PRO A 98 -10.68 -8.81 20.38
N ASP A 99 -9.39 -8.45 20.46
CA ASP A 99 -8.91 -7.16 20.95
C ASP A 99 -9.39 -6.02 20.06
N LEU A 100 -9.51 -6.25 18.75
CA LEU A 100 -9.80 -5.23 17.77
C LEU A 100 -11.30 -5.07 17.53
N LEU A 101 -11.86 -3.96 17.98
CA LEU A 101 -13.27 -3.62 17.77
C LEU A 101 -13.60 -3.30 16.30
N CYS A 102 -12.62 -3.02 15.44
CA CYS A 102 -12.87 -2.87 14.01
C CYS A 102 -13.40 -4.15 13.33
N TYR A 103 -13.21 -5.32 13.95
CA TYR A 103 -13.74 -6.60 13.50
C TYR A 103 -15.14 -6.93 14.05
N SER A 104 -15.70 -6.05 14.89
CA SER A 104 -16.95 -6.26 15.59
C SER A 104 -18.09 -5.66 14.74
N PHE A 105 -18.85 -6.54 14.08
CA PHE A 105 -19.92 -6.13 13.17
C PHE A 105 -21.26 -6.13 13.90
N PHE A 106 -21.77 -4.93 14.16
CA PHE A 106 -22.98 -4.72 14.94
C PHE A 106 -24.09 -4.11 14.08
N LEU A 107 -25.25 -4.77 14.09
CA LEU A 107 -26.46 -4.37 13.38
C LEU A 107 -27.62 -4.25 14.36
N THR A 108 -28.52 -3.31 14.10
CA THR A 108 -29.74 -3.06 14.90
C THR A 108 -30.97 -2.96 14.00
N GLY A 109 -32.16 -3.13 14.59
CA GLY A 109 -33.42 -2.91 13.90
C GLY A 109 -33.68 -3.90 12.76
N GLU A 110 -34.07 -3.40 11.59
CA GLU A 110 -34.36 -4.23 10.41
C GLU A 110 -33.11 -4.95 9.87
N ASP A 111 -31.94 -4.28 9.92
CA ASP A 111 -30.68 -4.84 9.42
C ASP A 111 -30.19 -6.02 10.27
N ALA A 112 -30.60 -6.09 11.53
CA ALA A 112 -30.28 -7.19 12.43
C ALA A 112 -31.12 -8.46 12.20
N ARG A 113 -32.19 -8.39 11.40
CA ARG A 113 -33.14 -9.50 11.27
C ARG A 113 -32.53 -10.68 10.51
N ILE A 114 -32.69 -11.87 11.07
CA ILE A 114 -32.43 -13.12 10.37
C ILE A 114 -33.78 -13.69 9.91
N ASP A 115 -33.99 -13.70 8.59
CA ASP A 115 -35.28 -13.92 7.92
C ASP A 115 -36.23 -14.90 8.62
N GLU A 116 -35.84 -16.17 8.77
CA GLU A 116 -36.71 -17.25 9.28
C GLU A 116 -36.70 -17.40 10.81
N LEU A 117 -35.88 -16.61 11.53
CA LEU A 117 -35.64 -16.72 12.97
C LEU A 117 -36.21 -15.52 13.75
N GLN A 118 -37.44 -15.14 13.41
CA GLN A 118 -38.15 -14.03 14.05
C GLN A 118 -38.94 -14.51 15.27
N ASN A 119 -38.70 -13.91 16.44
CA ASN A 119 -39.37 -14.21 17.72
C ASN A 119 -39.20 -15.64 18.26
N CYS A 120 -38.13 -16.35 17.86
CA CYS A 120 -37.85 -17.72 18.27
C CYS A 120 -36.93 -17.80 19.51
N CYS A 121 -37.10 -18.84 20.32
CA CYS A 121 -36.12 -19.21 21.36
C CYS A 121 -35.00 -20.03 20.70
N ILE A 122 -33.85 -19.41 20.46
CA ILE A 122 -32.76 -19.99 19.67
C ILE A 122 -31.72 -20.61 20.59
N ARG A 123 -31.32 -21.86 20.31
CA ARG A 123 -30.15 -22.49 20.92
C ARG A 123 -29.21 -23.00 19.84
N SER A 124 -27.93 -22.68 19.95
CA SER A 124 -26.91 -23.34 19.13
C SER A 124 -26.49 -24.65 19.82
N LEU A 125 -26.49 -25.76 19.07
CA LEU A 125 -26.00 -27.06 19.55
C LEU A 125 -24.70 -27.49 18.85
N LEU A 126 -24.49 -27.00 17.64
CA LEU A 126 -23.39 -27.36 16.74
C LEU A 126 -22.91 -26.11 16.01
N THR A 127 -21.68 -26.16 15.50
CA THR A 127 -21.14 -25.12 14.63
C THR A 127 -22.08 -24.89 13.45
N SER A 128 -22.38 -23.62 13.17
CA SER A 128 -23.22 -23.18 12.06
C SER A 128 -24.65 -23.76 12.08
N ALA A 129 -25.16 -24.12 13.26
CA ALA A 129 -26.53 -24.61 13.44
C ALA A 129 -27.27 -23.88 14.57
N ALA A 130 -28.52 -23.52 14.30
CA ALA A 130 -29.44 -22.89 15.23
C ALA A 130 -30.71 -23.74 15.36
N LEU A 131 -31.09 -24.09 16.59
CA LEU A 131 -32.33 -24.78 16.92
C LEU A 131 -33.35 -23.75 17.38
N ASP A 132 -34.46 -23.64 16.65
CA ASP A 132 -35.66 -22.99 17.16
C ASP A 132 -36.37 -23.95 18.11
N CYS A 133 -36.32 -23.64 19.40
CA CYS A 133 -36.92 -24.46 20.46
C CYS A 133 -38.45 -24.40 20.45
N GLN A 134 -39.06 -23.36 19.87
CA GLN A 134 -40.51 -23.23 19.80
C GLN A 134 -41.08 -24.03 18.62
N ALA A 135 -40.46 -23.92 17.44
CA ALA A 135 -40.90 -24.66 16.25
C ALA A 135 -40.33 -26.09 16.17
N GLY A 136 -39.30 -26.42 16.94
CA GLY A 136 -38.59 -27.69 16.87
C GLY A 136 -37.82 -27.89 15.56
N ARG A 137 -37.45 -26.78 14.89
CA ARG A 137 -36.73 -26.79 13.60
C ARG A 137 -35.27 -26.43 13.80
N MET A 138 -34.40 -27.10 13.05
CA MET A 138 -32.98 -26.80 13.01
C MET A 138 -32.65 -26.10 11.69
N TYR A 139 -31.95 -24.99 11.77
CA TYR A 139 -31.50 -24.19 10.64
C TYR A 139 -29.98 -24.24 10.54
N ALA A 140 -29.47 -24.32 9.32
CA ALA A 140 -28.06 -24.07 9.03
C ALA A 140 -27.87 -22.55 8.87
N VAL A 141 -26.93 -21.98 9.62
CA VAL A 141 -26.66 -20.54 9.63
C VAL A 141 -25.28 -20.30 9.03
N SER A 142 -25.22 -19.42 8.03
CA SER A 142 -23.96 -19.00 7.40
C SER A 142 -23.98 -17.51 7.14
N ILE A 143 -22.78 -16.91 7.07
CA ILE A 143 -22.62 -15.52 6.67
C ILE A 143 -22.75 -15.46 5.14
N SER A 144 -23.56 -14.54 4.63
CA SER A 144 -23.76 -14.36 3.20
C SER A 144 -22.84 -13.28 2.64
N ALA A 145 -22.01 -13.63 1.65
CA ALA A 145 -21.14 -12.69 0.96
C ALA A 145 -21.92 -11.55 0.28
N THR A 146 -23.08 -11.87 -0.31
CA THR A 146 -23.93 -10.87 -0.99
C THR A 146 -24.59 -9.91 0.01
N ALA A 147 -24.88 -10.37 1.23
CA ALA A 147 -25.37 -9.49 2.29
C ALA A 147 -24.27 -8.54 2.78
N LEU A 148 -23.05 -9.04 3.02
CA LEU A 148 -21.92 -8.19 3.42
C LEU A 148 -21.60 -7.12 2.38
N LEU A 149 -21.61 -7.47 1.10
CA LEU A 149 -21.39 -6.51 0.01
C LEU A 149 -22.48 -5.43 -0.04
N ARG A 150 -23.75 -5.81 0.20
CA ARG A 150 -24.85 -4.84 0.33
C ARG A 150 -24.64 -3.89 1.51
N PHE A 151 -24.18 -4.40 2.65
CA PHE A 151 -23.85 -3.55 3.81
C PHE A 151 -22.66 -2.62 3.55
N LEU A 152 -21.62 -3.12 2.88
CA LEU A 152 -20.47 -2.31 2.44
C LEU A 152 -20.90 -1.14 1.54
N GLN A 153 -21.80 -1.39 0.60
CA GLN A 153 -22.29 -0.40 -0.35
C GLN A 153 -23.34 0.56 0.26
N GLY A 154 -24.20 0.05 1.15
CA GLY A 154 -25.36 0.79 1.65
C GLY A 154 -25.17 1.48 3.00
N SER A 155 -24.23 1.05 3.83
CA SER A 155 -24.03 1.64 5.16
C SER A 155 -23.43 3.04 5.06
N GLN A 156 -23.88 3.93 5.95
CA GLN A 156 -23.31 5.27 6.14
C GLN A 156 -22.27 5.32 7.26
N GLN A 157 -22.16 4.26 8.08
CA GLN A 157 -21.27 4.21 9.23
C GLN A 157 -19.96 3.52 8.86
N ASP A 158 -18.85 4.20 9.12
CA ASP A 158 -17.52 3.63 8.86
C ASP A 158 -17.23 2.38 9.68
N SER A 159 -17.72 2.29 10.92
CA SER A 159 -17.56 1.11 11.77
C SER A 159 -18.19 -0.14 11.13
N GLN A 160 -19.38 0.01 10.55
CA GLN A 160 -20.08 -1.07 9.85
C GLN A 160 -19.39 -1.43 8.53
N ARG A 161 -18.94 -0.43 7.76
CA ARG A 161 -18.16 -0.67 6.52
C ARG A 161 -16.87 -1.42 6.81
N LEU A 162 -16.12 -0.97 7.82
CA LEU A 162 -14.85 -1.59 8.21
C LEU A 162 -15.04 -3.03 8.67
N ALA A 163 -16.00 -3.26 9.58
CA ALA A 163 -16.28 -4.60 10.08
C ALA A 163 -16.83 -5.54 8.99
N ALA A 164 -17.66 -5.04 8.07
CA ALA A 164 -18.12 -5.81 6.92
C ALA A 164 -16.98 -6.14 5.94
N LEU A 165 -16.04 -5.21 5.71
CA LEU A 165 -14.86 -5.43 4.87
C LEU A 165 -13.98 -6.52 5.50
N HIS A 166 -13.65 -6.37 6.78
CA HIS A 166 -12.89 -7.35 7.54
C HIS A 166 -13.55 -8.72 7.57
N CYS A 167 -14.87 -8.78 7.76
CA CYS A 167 -15.62 -10.03 7.69
C CYS A 167 -15.50 -10.67 6.30
N ALA A 168 -15.68 -9.89 5.22
CA ALA A 168 -15.59 -10.39 3.86
C ALA A 168 -14.19 -10.93 3.53
N LEU A 169 -13.13 -10.24 3.95
CA LEU A 169 -11.74 -10.61 3.66
C LEU A 169 -11.30 -11.85 4.44
N LEU A 170 -11.58 -11.91 5.74
CA LEU A 170 -11.11 -12.98 6.64
C LEU A 170 -11.97 -14.24 6.59
N TYR A 171 -13.29 -14.10 6.46
CA TYR A 171 -14.21 -15.26 6.52
C TYR A 171 -14.21 -16.05 5.21
N PHE A 172 -14.27 -15.38 4.06
CA PHE A 172 -14.40 -16.06 2.77
C PHE A 172 -13.06 -16.45 2.12
N GLN A 173 -11.92 -16.05 2.70
CA GLN A 173 -10.59 -16.29 2.13
C GLN A 173 -10.45 -15.79 0.67
N LEU A 174 -11.21 -14.75 0.30
CA LEU A 174 -11.12 -14.02 -0.97
C LEU A 174 -11.18 -14.88 -2.26
N PRO A 175 -12.35 -15.45 -2.62
CA PRO A 175 -12.56 -15.92 -3.98
C PRO A 175 -12.45 -14.74 -4.97
N GLU A 176 -11.94 -15.00 -6.18
CA GLU A 176 -11.62 -13.94 -7.15
C GLU A 176 -12.79 -12.98 -7.44
N ASP A 177 -14.01 -13.51 -7.51
CA ASP A 177 -15.23 -12.72 -7.73
C ASP A 177 -15.54 -11.75 -6.58
N LEU A 178 -15.23 -12.14 -5.33
CA LEU A 178 -15.43 -11.28 -4.16
C LEU A 178 -14.33 -10.22 -4.08
N GLU A 179 -13.08 -10.59 -4.35
CA GLU A 179 -11.96 -9.67 -4.43
C GLU A 179 -12.25 -8.55 -5.46
N MET A 180 -12.71 -8.94 -6.65
CA MET A 180 -13.12 -8.01 -7.71
C MET A 180 -14.24 -7.05 -7.27
N GLN A 181 -15.30 -7.56 -6.63
CA GLN A 181 -16.41 -6.72 -6.15
C GLN A 181 -15.98 -5.74 -5.05
N ILE A 182 -15.07 -6.15 -4.17
CA ILE A 182 -14.48 -5.27 -3.17
C ILE A 182 -13.62 -4.20 -3.85
N ILE A 183 -12.81 -4.55 -4.85
CA ILE A 183 -12.02 -3.56 -5.62
C ILE A 183 -12.92 -2.54 -6.32
N TRP A 184 -14.05 -2.97 -6.88
CA TRP A 184 -15.04 -2.05 -7.45
C TRP A 184 -15.61 -1.10 -6.40
N TRP A 185 -15.99 -1.62 -5.23
CA TRP A 185 -16.45 -0.79 -4.12
C TRP A 185 -15.38 0.22 -3.68
N LEU A 186 -14.11 -0.20 -3.58
CA LEU A 186 -12.98 0.68 -3.27
C LEU A 186 -12.88 1.83 -4.28
N SER A 187 -13.04 1.54 -5.57
CA SER A 187 -12.94 2.54 -6.63
C SER A 187 -14.04 3.60 -6.60
N GLU A 188 -15.19 3.29 -6.02
CA GLU A 188 -16.36 4.20 -5.94
C GLU A 188 -16.42 4.97 -4.62
N ASN A 189 -15.86 4.41 -3.54
CA ASN A 189 -16.04 4.89 -2.16
C ASN A 189 -14.77 5.52 -1.56
N LEU A 190 -13.86 6.02 -2.41
CA LEU A 190 -12.55 6.54 -1.99
C LEU A 190 -12.61 7.72 -1.00
N SER A 191 -13.69 8.51 -1.01
CA SER A 191 -13.85 9.71 -0.17
C SER A 191 -14.93 9.57 0.90
N THR A 192 -15.61 8.42 0.97
CA THR A 192 -16.76 8.24 1.86
C THR A 192 -16.38 7.70 3.24
N CYS A 193 -15.19 7.11 3.36
CA CYS A 193 -14.64 6.63 4.64
C CYS A 193 -13.79 7.74 5.26
N HIS A 194 -14.13 8.16 6.48
CA HIS A 194 -13.45 9.27 7.17
C HIS A 194 -12.50 8.78 8.26
N SER A 195 -12.82 7.64 8.85
CA SER A 195 -12.10 7.12 10.01
C SER A 195 -10.99 6.14 9.63
N PHE A 196 -11.06 5.49 8.47
CA PHE A 196 -10.05 4.55 7.98
C PHE A 196 -9.75 4.69 6.48
N ASP A 197 -8.57 4.23 6.04
CA ASP A 197 -8.25 4.11 4.62
C ASP A 197 -8.63 2.70 4.11
N PRO A 198 -9.61 2.59 3.21
CA PRO A 198 -10.11 1.29 2.77
C PRO A 198 -9.12 0.54 1.85
N ILE A 199 -8.21 1.23 1.16
CA ILE A 199 -7.16 0.60 0.35
C ILE A 199 -6.10 -0.03 1.26
N GLN A 200 -5.68 0.68 2.31
CA GLN A 200 -4.72 0.13 3.28
C GLN A 200 -5.27 -1.13 3.96
N GLU A 201 -6.52 -1.07 4.43
CA GLU A 201 -7.18 -2.23 5.05
C GLU A 201 -7.31 -3.40 4.08
N PHE A 202 -7.72 -3.14 2.84
CA PHE A 202 -7.82 -4.19 1.82
C PHE A 202 -6.47 -4.86 1.56
N ILE A 203 -5.39 -4.10 1.39
CA ILE A 203 -4.05 -4.64 1.12
C ILE A 203 -3.58 -5.49 2.31
N ILE A 204 -3.66 -4.99 3.54
CA ILE A 204 -3.15 -5.69 4.72
C ILE A 204 -3.97 -6.95 5.02
N ALA A 205 -5.29 -6.85 5.04
CA ALA A 205 -6.13 -8.00 5.36
C ALA A 205 -6.05 -9.07 4.26
N SER A 206 -5.94 -8.69 2.98
CA SER A 206 -5.72 -9.65 1.88
C SER A 206 -4.34 -10.32 1.97
N LEU A 207 -3.29 -9.55 2.28
CA LEU A 207 -1.95 -10.09 2.55
C LEU A 207 -1.97 -11.09 3.70
N TYR A 208 -2.58 -10.71 4.82
CA TYR A 208 -2.70 -11.56 5.98
C TYR A 208 -3.38 -12.90 5.65
N CYS A 209 -4.50 -12.86 4.92
CA CYS A 209 -5.24 -14.07 4.53
C CYS A 209 -4.41 -15.00 3.64
N ARG A 210 -3.71 -14.46 2.64
CA ARG A 210 -2.88 -15.25 1.72
C ARG A 210 -1.70 -15.89 2.46
N MET A 211 -1.04 -15.14 3.34
CA MET A 211 0.19 -15.59 4.01
C MET A 211 -0.08 -16.57 5.18
N CYS A 212 -1.14 -16.35 5.95
CA CYS A 212 -1.41 -17.14 7.16
C CYS A 212 -1.96 -18.53 6.88
N ALA A 213 -2.39 -18.82 5.65
CA ALA A 213 -2.79 -20.17 5.24
C ALA A 213 -1.60 -21.16 5.22
N GLU A 214 -0.36 -20.65 5.04
CA GLU A 214 0.79 -21.48 4.69
C GLU A 214 1.64 -21.91 5.89
N THR A 215 1.63 -21.15 6.99
CA THR A 215 2.53 -21.39 8.14
C THR A 215 1.92 -21.10 9.51
N HIS A 216 2.16 -22.02 10.46
CA HIS A 216 1.73 -21.87 11.85
C HIS A 216 2.47 -20.70 12.54
N ASN A 217 1.76 -19.92 13.37
CA ASN A 217 2.23 -18.76 14.14
C ASN A 217 2.58 -17.49 13.35
N LEU A 218 2.45 -17.50 12.02
CA LEU A 218 2.63 -16.29 11.22
C LEU A 218 1.50 -15.26 11.48
N ASP A 219 0.33 -15.75 11.89
CA ASP A 219 -0.85 -14.98 12.31
C ASP A 219 -0.58 -14.02 13.46
N LYS A 220 0.45 -14.29 14.28
CA LYS A 220 0.83 -13.44 15.42
C LYS A 220 1.87 -12.37 15.07
N LEU A 221 2.54 -12.49 13.92
CA LEU A 221 3.69 -11.64 13.54
C LEU A 221 3.36 -10.66 12.41
N LEU A 222 2.47 -11.06 11.50
CA LEU A 222 2.04 -10.18 10.42
C LEU A 222 0.95 -9.21 10.91
N PRO A 223 0.92 -7.98 10.37
CA PRO A 223 -0.21 -7.08 10.58
C PRO A 223 -1.45 -7.63 9.88
N TYR A 224 -2.60 -7.48 10.52
CA TYR A 224 -3.91 -7.89 9.99
C TYR A 224 -4.87 -6.71 9.78
N THR A 225 -4.53 -5.53 10.31
CA THR A 225 -5.18 -4.24 10.05
C THR A 225 -4.13 -3.12 10.03
N SER A 226 -4.44 -1.97 9.41
CA SER A 226 -3.65 -0.74 9.56
C SER A 226 -3.97 0.00 10.86
N LEU A 227 -5.07 -0.37 11.53
CA LEU A 227 -5.67 0.34 12.66
C LEU A 227 -5.48 -0.39 13.99
N LEU A 228 -4.24 -0.42 14.49
CA LEU A 228 -3.92 -1.13 15.74
C LEU A 228 -4.66 -0.56 16.97
N ASP A 229 -4.90 0.76 16.99
CA ASP A 229 -5.55 1.46 18.11
C ASP A 229 -6.90 2.05 17.69
N TRP A 230 -7.74 1.28 17.01
CA TRP A 230 -9.08 1.75 16.65
C TRP A 230 -9.97 1.94 17.89
N ILE A 231 -10.17 3.20 18.28
CA ILE A 231 -11.09 3.60 19.37
C ILE A 231 -12.49 3.94 18.82
N GLY A 232 -12.79 3.62 17.55
CA GLY A 232 -14.08 3.96 16.96
C GLY A 232 -15.23 3.31 17.74
N SER A 233 -16.11 4.13 18.30
CA SER A 233 -17.26 3.67 19.07
C SER A 233 -18.31 3.07 18.14
N ILE A 234 -18.80 1.89 18.47
CA ILE A 234 -19.99 1.32 17.84
C ILE A 234 -21.20 2.02 18.47
N PRO A 235 -22.05 2.73 17.69
CA PRO A 235 -23.20 3.42 18.24
C PRO A 235 -24.11 2.46 19.03
N GLY A 236 -24.49 2.86 20.25
CA GLY A 236 -25.37 2.06 21.11
C GLY A 236 -24.72 0.86 21.79
N VAL A 237 -23.40 0.65 21.65
CA VAL A 237 -22.66 -0.45 22.28
C VAL A 237 -21.48 0.09 23.07
N SER A 238 -21.44 -0.22 24.36
CA SER A 238 -20.23 -0.04 25.18
C SER A 238 -19.54 -1.38 25.42
N CYS A 239 -18.21 -1.39 25.38
CA CYS A 239 -17.39 -2.58 25.57
C CYS A 239 -16.40 -2.33 26.71
N THR A 240 -16.37 -3.23 27.69
CA THR A 240 -15.32 -3.28 28.72
C THR A 240 -14.53 -4.58 28.58
N THR A 241 -13.22 -4.51 28.83
CA THR A 241 -12.32 -5.66 28.73
C THR A 241 -11.68 -5.91 30.09
N ASP A 242 -11.88 -7.10 30.67
CA ASP A 242 -11.25 -7.48 31.93
C ASP A 242 -10.31 -8.67 31.73
N ILE A 243 -9.13 -8.61 32.37
CA ILE A 243 -8.16 -9.71 32.35
C ILE A 243 -8.69 -10.85 33.22
N ILE A 244 -8.63 -12.08 32.71
CA ILE A 244 -9.07 -13.28 33.42
C ILE A 244 -7.91 -14.21 33.72
N SER A 245 -8.03 -14.94 34.83
CA SER A 245 -7.09 -16.01 35.18
C SER A 245 -7.13 -17.11 34.12
N LEU A 246 -5.96 -17.40 33.52
CA LEU A 246 -5.85 -18.43 32.47
C LEU A 246 -6.23 -19.83 33.01
N PRO A 247 -6.96 -20.64 32.22
CA PRO A 247 -7.29 -22.00 32.62
C PRO A 247 -6.03 -22.86 32.70
N VAL A 248 -5.92 -23.66 33.76
CA VAL A 248 -4.87 -24.67 33.89
C VAL A 248 -5.32 -25.95 33.20
N LEU A 249 -4.55 -26.38 32.20
CA LEU A 249 -4.76 -27.65 31.50
C LEU A 249 -3.88 -28.73 32.15
N GLU A 250 -4.49 -29.68 32.85
CA GLU A 250 -3.80 -30.84 33.43
C GLU A 250 -3.76 -32.01 32.44
N PHE A 251 -3.08 -31.86 31.29
CA PHE A 251 -2.95 -32.93 30.31
C PHE A 251 -1.49 -33.21 29.94
N GLN A 252 -1.11 -34.49 29.89
CA GLN A 252 0.15 -34.96 29.32
C GLN A 252 -0.13 -35.54 27.92
N ASN A 253 0.67 -35.17 26.92
CA ASN A 253 0.66 -35.73 25.56
C ASN A 253 -0.62 -35.53 24.72
N SER A 254 -1.30 -34.39 24.84
CA SER A 254 -2.44 -34.09 23.99
C SER A 254 -2.02 -33.65 22.57
N ARG A 255 -2.62 -34.22 21.52
CA ARG A 255 -2.40 -33.86 20.11
C ARG A 255 -3.59 -33.07 19.53
N GLY A 256 -3.33 -32.29 18.49
CA GLY A 256 -4.39 -31.61 17.72
C GLY A 256 -4.92 -30.34 18.40
N PHE A 257 -6.23 -30.27 18.66
CA PHE A 257 -6.88 -29.09 19.25
C PHE A 257 -6.24 -28.66 20.58
N TRP A 258 -6.04 -29.61 21.49
CA TRP A 258 -5.54 -29.35 22.85
C TRP A 258 -4.08 -28.88 22.86
N GLU A 259 -3.26 -29.40 21.94
CA GLU A 259 -1.89 -28.96 21.73
C GLU A 259 -1.85 -27.49 21.30
N LYS A 260 -2.71 -27.13 20.33
CA LYS A 260 -2.82 -25.76 19.83
C LYS A 260 -3.39 -24.80 20.89
N LEU A 261 -4.39 -25.24 21.66
CA LEU A 261 -4.93 -24.47 22.80
C LEU A 261 -3.86 -24.22 23.86
N ASN A 262 -3.09 -25.25 24.23
CA ASN A 262 -2.01 -25.11 25.20
C ASN A 262 -0.92 -24.16 24.70
N SER A 263 -0.53 -24.26 23.42
CA SER A 263 0.41 -23.32 22.79
C SER A 263 -0.11 -21.87 22.82
N ASN A 264 -1.40 -21.67 22.59
CA ASN A 264 -2.02 -20.34 22.71
C ASN A 264 -1.99 -19.81 24.14
N LEU A 265 -2.36 -20.63 25.12
CA LEU A 265 -2.31 -20.24 26.55
C LEU A 265 -0.89 -19.91 27.01
N GLU A 266 0.11 -20.69 26.60
CA GLU A 266 1.51 -20.37 26.88
C GLU A 266 1.94 -19.07 26.19
N SER A 267 1.51 -18.84 24.95
CA SER A 267 1.85 -17.59 24.25
C SER A 267 1.30 -16.34 24.94
N VAL A 268 0.12 -16.42 25.59
CA VAL A 268 -0.47 -15.30 26.35
C VAL A 268 0.34 -14.96 27.61
N LYS A 269 0.99 -15.96 28.23
CA LYS A 269 1.80 -15.72 29.44
C LYS A 269 3.05 -14.87 29.17
N TYR A 270 3.57 -14.93 27.95
CA TYR A 270 4.81 -14.29 27.54
C TYR A 270 4.65 -13.26 26.42
N SER A 271 3.42 -13.01 25.95
CA SER A 271 3.17 -12.10 24.84
C SER A 271 3.40 -10.66 25.27
N GLU A 272 4.45 -10.04 24.71
CA GLU A 272 4.54 -8.59 24.62
C GLU A 272 3.47 -8.08 23.62
N PRO A 273 2.80 -6.96 23.91
CA PRO A 273 1.67 -6.46 23.10
C PRO A 273 2.04 -6.01 21.66
N HIS A 274 3.30 -6.08 21.24
CA HIS A 274 3.80 -5.43 20.02
C HIS A 274 4.67 -6.34 19.14
N LEU A 275 4.27 -7.60 18.96
CA LEU A 275 4.98 -8.55 18.11
C LEU A 275 4.75 -8.35 16.60
N HIS A 276 3.93 -7.39 16.18
CA HIS A 276 3.64 -7.18 14.76
C HIS A 276 4.75 -6.42 14.04
N TYR A 277 5.03 -6.84 12.79
CA TYR A 277 5.90 -6.07 11.90
C TYR A 277 5.35 -4.66 11.69
N HIS A 278 6.18 -3.65 11.97
CA HIS A 278 5.78 -2.25 11.91
C HIS A 278 6.68 -1.43 10.97
N SER A 279 6.07 -0.62 10.11
CA SER A 279 6.76 0.07 9.02
C SER A 279 7.48 1.37 9.42
N ASN A 280 7.44 1.79 10.70
CA ASN A 280 8.15 3.01 11.13
C ASN A 280 9.67 2.91 10.98
N LEU A 281 10.25 1.74 11.26
CA LEU A 281 11.68 1.51 11.04
C LEU A 281 12.00 1.54 9.54
N LEU A 282 11.17 0.90 8.71
CA LEU A 282 11.25 0.95 7.26
C LEU A 282 11.26 2.39 6.74
N ARG A 283 10.30 3.20 7.19
CA ARG A 283 10.17 4.60 6.76
C ARG A 283 11.40 5.44 7.11
N ARG A 284 11.99 5.24 8.29
CA ARG A 284 13.19 5.99 8.72
C ARG A 284 14.40 5.62 7.88
N GLU A 285 14.65 4.33 7.70
CA GLU A 285 15.77 3.84 6.88
C GLU A 285 15.59 4.21 5.42
N TRP A 286 14.37 4.09 4.89
CA TRP A 286 13.99 4.51 3.54
C TRP A 286 14.36 5.97 3.27
N ARG A 287 13.96 6.89 4.16
CA ARG A 287 14.26 8.33 4.00
C ARG A 287 15.76 8.60 4.00
N SER A 288 16.49 8.00 4.95
CA SER A 288 17.95 8.14 5.04
C SER A 288 18.64 7.67 3.77
N LEU A 289 18.32 6.46 3.30
CA LEU A 289 18.97 5.86 2.13
C LEU A 289 18.50 6.49 0.82
N SER A 290 17.28 7.01 0.75
CA SER A 290 16.80 7.74 -0.43
C SER A 290 17.59 9.03 -0.65
N GLU A 291 17.87 9.76 0.43
CA GLU A 291 18.73 10.95 0.37
C GLU A 291 20.15 10.57 -0.03
N GLU A 292 20.70 9.48 0.52
CA GLU A 292 22.02 8.96 0.16
C GLU A 292 22.10 8.47 -1.30
N VAL A 293 21.10 7.77 -1.82
CA VAL A 293 21.05 7.31 -3.21
C VAL A 293 20.91 8.49 -4.17
N ASN A 294 20.07 9.47 -3.85
CA ASN A 294 19.97 10.71 -4.62
C ASN A 294 21.32 11.47 -4.60
N MET A 295 22.00 11.50 -3.46
CA MET A 295 23.33 12.10 -3.31
C MET A 295 24.43 11.27 -3.98
N GLN A 296 24.35 9.94 -4.04
CA GLN A 296 25.33 9.09 -4.74
C GLN A 296 25.15 9.12 -6.25
N ALA A 297 23.91 9.20 -6.74
CA ALA A 297 23.62 9.50 -8.14
C ALA A 297 24.12 10.91 -8.54
N LEU A 298 24.24 11.82 -7.58
CA LEU A 298 24.89 13.13 -7.74
C LEU A 298 26.42 13.07 -7.51
N ASN A 299 26.92 12.18 -6.64
CA ASN A 299 28.33 12.09 -6.22
C ASN A 299 29.17 11.09 -7.03
N SER A 300 28.59 10.35 -7.98
CA SER A 300 29.37 9.80 -9.09
C SER A 300 30.10 10.92 -9.88
N LEU A 301 29.84 12.20 -9.57
CA LEU A 301 30.56 13.40 -10.01
C LEU A 301 31.61 13.98 -9.03
N TRP A 302 31.72 13.55 -7.75
CA TRP A 302 32.74 14.07 -6.82
C TRP A 302 33.20 13.03 -5.77
N SER A 303 34.51 12.78 -5.72
CA SER A 303 35.11 11.73 -4.88
C SER A 303 35.08 12.06 -3.38
N CYS A 304 34.63 11.09 -2.57
CA CYS A 304 34.82 11.07 -1.11
C CYS A 304 35.21 9.65 -0.64
N SER A 305 35.73 9.54 0.59
CA SER A 305 36.63 8.49 1.11
C SER A 305 36.22 7.00 0.97
N GLU A 306 37.17 6.16 0.52
CA GLU A 306 37.01 4.76 0.08
C GLU A 306 36.61 3.71 1.14
N ARG A 307 36.69 3.98 2.46
CA ARG A 307 36.49 2.92 3.49
C ARG A 307 35.05 2.79 4.00
N GLU A 308 34.35 3.91 4.14
CA GLU A 308 32.94 3.93 4.56
C GLU A 308 32.03 3.57 3.38
N GLU A 309 32.42 3.99 2.17
CA GLU A 309 31.78 3.67 0.89
C GLU A 309 31.64 2.16 0.67
N ARG A 310 32.66 1.34 0.99
CA ARG A 310 32.63 -0.12 0.74
C ARG A 310 31.59 -0.89 1.56
N ARG A 311 31.24 -0.43 2.75
CA ARG A 311 30.22 -1.10 3.60
C ARG A 311 28.81 -0.69 3.19
N THR A 312 28.60 0.60 2.94
CA THR A 312 27.31 1.14 2.50
C THR A 312 26.96 0.66 1.09
N THR A 313 27.92 0.59 0.17
CA THR A 313 27.73 0.01 -1.18
C THR A 313 27.41 -1.48 -1.14
N ALA A 314 28.03 -2.26 -0.25
CA ALA A 314 27.72 -3.69 -0.11
C ALA A 314 26.30 -3.93 0.45
N TYR A 315 25.87 -3.10 1.40
CA TYR A 315 24.53 -3.14 1.97
C TYR A 315 23.47 -2.73 0.92
N LEU A 316 23.67 -1.61 0.21
CA LEU A 316 22.80 -1.18 -0.88
C LEU A 316 22.70 -2.22 -1.99
N ARG A 317 23.82 -2.83 -2.39
CA ARG A 317 23.84 -3.92 -3.37
C ARG A 317 22.98 -5.10 -2.92
N ASN A 318 23.09 -5.53 -1.66
CA ASN A 318 22.25 -6.61 -1.13
C ASN A 318 20.75 -6.23 -1.11
N ILE A 319 20.42 -4.97 -0.86
CA ILE A 319 19.04 -4.47 -0.95
C ILE A 319 18.52 -4.58 -2.39
N PHE A 320 19.26 -4.09 -3.38
CA PHE A 320 18.86 -4.18 -4.79
C PHE A 320 18.81 -5.63 -5.29
N GLU A 321 19.72 -6.50 -4.84
CA GLU A 321 19.65 -7.94 -5.13
C GLU A 321 18.37 -8.57 -4.56
N ASN A 322 17.94 -8.19 -3.36
CA ASN A 322 16.67 -8.66 -2.79
C ASN A 322 15.47 -8.14 -3.59
N ALA A 323 15.50 -6.89 -4.03
CA ALA A 323 14.49 -6.34 -4.93
C ALA A 323 14.40 -7.12 -6.25
N GLN A 324 15.54 -7.46 -6.83
CA GLN A 324 15.61 -8.25 -8.07
C GLN A 324 15.06 -9.67 -7.86
N LYS A 325 15.32 -10.30 -6.70
CA LYS A 325 14.71 -11.60 -6.35
C LYS A 325 13.20 -11.51 -6.33
N VAL A 326 12.63 -10.48 -5.69
CA VAL A 326 11.16 -10.27 -5.66
C VAL A 326 10.61 -10.11 -7.08
N LEU A 327 11.22 -9.27 -7.92
CA LEU A 327 10.76 -9.07 -9.30
C LEU A 327 10.85 -10.35 -10.15
N SER A 328 11.92 -11.12 -9.98
CA SER A 328 12.08 -12.41 -10.67
C SER A 328 11.04 -13.44 -10.20
N HIS A 329 10.67 -13.40 -8.92
CA HIS A 329 9.66 -14.27 -8.34
C HIS A 329 8.26 -13.91 -8.83
N LEU A 330 7.93 -12.61 -8.90
CA LEU A 330 6.66 -12.14 -9.48
C LEU A 330 6.57 -12.44 -10.99
N GLY A 331 7.72 -12.42 -11.68
CA GLY A 331 7.84 -12.74 -13.10
C GLY A 331 7.25 -14.10 -13.49
N THR A 332 7.21 -15.06 -12.57
CA THR A 332 6.70 -16.42 -12.81
C THR A 332 5.19 -16.58 -12.56
N TRP A 333 4.51 -15.57 -11.99
CA TRP A 333 3.15 -15.74 -11.46
C TRP A 333 2.02 -15.40 -12.44
N ASP A 334 2.25 -14.53 -13.44
CA ASP A 334 1.30 -14.35 -14.54
C ASP A 334 1.88 -13.50 -15.68
N SER A 335 1.69 -13.93 -16.92
CA SER A 335 2.24 -13.28 -18.13
C SER A 335 1.19 -12.82 -19.14
N GLU A 336 -0.09 -13.19 -18.97
CA GLU A 336 -1.05 -13.04 -20.06
C GLU A 336 -1.75 -11.67 -20.16
N GLU A 337 -1.75 -10.83 -19.11
CA GLU A 337 -2.42 -9.51 -19.16
C GLU A 337 -1.80 -8.48 -18.21
N ARG A 338 -0.49 -8.20 -18.34
CA ARG A 338 0.13 -7.11 -17.57
C ARG A 338 -0.25 -5.76 -18.18
N LEU A 339 -0.66 -4.83 -17.32
CA LEU A 339 -0.79 -3.42 -17.69
C LEU A 339 0.59 -2.85 -18.01
N GLU A 340 0.89 -2.66 -19.28
CA GLU A 340 2.09 -1.96 -19.75
C GLU A 340 2.05 -0.50 -19.26
N PRO A 341 3.11 0.04 -18.58
CA PRO A 341 4.49 -0.42 -18.40
C PRO A 341 4.80 -1.01 -17.01
N LEU A 342 3.80 -1.47 -16.24
CA LEU A 342 4.05 -2.04 -14.91
C LEU A 342 5.04 -3.20 -15.00
N PHE A 343 6.02 -3.18 -14.11
CA PHE A 343 7.13 -4.14 -14.02
C PHE A 343 8.11 -4.14 -15.21
N GLN A 344 8.00 -3.19 -16.15
CA GLN A 344 8.96 -3.06 -17.26
C GLN A 344 10.05 -2.02 -17.02
N GLU A 345 9.78 -1.04 -16.15
CA GLU A 345 10.70 0.06 -15.88
C GLU A 345 11.57 -0.20 -14.66
N GLU A 346 12.81 0.29 -14.72
CA GLU A 346 13.69 0.34 -13.55
C GLU A 346 13.33 1.55 -12.69
N ASP A 347 12.63 1.28 -11.59
CA ASP A 347 12.35 2.28 -10.56
C ASP A 347 13.24 2.02 -9.35
N TYR A 348 14.39 2.71 -9.29
CA TYR A 348 15.35 2.54 -8.20
C TYR A 348 14.77 2.88 -6.84
N GLN A 349 13.80 3.81 -6.78
CA GLN A 349 13.18 4.14 -5.51
C GLN A 349 12.31 2.99 -5.02
N GLN A 350 11.41 2.49 -5.87
CA GLN A 350 10.57 1.35 -5.48
C GLN A 350 11.40 0.08 -5.21
N GLN A 351 12.46 -0.17 -5.98
CA GLN A 351 13.37 -1.29 -5.76
C GLN A 351 14.09 -1.20 -4.39
N LEU A 352 14.60 -0.02 -4.03
CA LEU A 352 15.25 0.17 -2.72
C LEU A 352 14.24 -0.09 -1.58
N LEU A 353 12.97 0.37 -1.72
CA LEU A 353 11.93 0.15 -0.71
C LEU A 353 11.54 -1.34 -0.60
N MET A 354 11.40 -2.03 -1.73
CA MET A 354 11.16 -3.47 -1.79
C MET A 354 12.25 -4.26 -1.06
N GLY A 355 13.52 -3.99 -1.38
CA GLY A 355 14.64 -4.74 -0.79
C GLY A 355 14.84 -4.45 0.70
N LEU A 356 14.54 -3.23 1.15
CA LEU A 356 14.53 -2.88 2.58
C LEU A 356 13.42 -3.62 3.32
N MET A 357 12.22 -3.67 2.75
CA MET A 357 11.09 -4.42 3.33
C MET A 357 11.44 -5.90 3.47
N VAL A 358 12.05 -6.51 2.45
CA VAL A 358 12.54 -7.90 2.52
C VAL A 358 13.54 -8.06 3.68
N THR A 359 14.51 -7.16 3.78
CA THR A 359 15.56 -7.25 4.80
C THR A 359 14.98 -7.14 6.22
N GLN A 360 14.12 -6.14 6.45
CA GLN A 360 13.54 -5.92 7.77
C GLN A 360 12.53 -6.98 8.19
N LEU A 361 11.67 -7.43 7.27
CA LEU A 361 10.71 -8.49 7.56
C LEU A 361 11.44 -9.80 7.84
N LYS A 362 12.49 -10.13 7.09
CA LYS A 362 13.35 -11.28 7.36
C LYS A 362 13.96 -11.22 8.75
N ASP A 363 14.53 -10.08 9.14
CA ASP A 363 15.13 -9.92 10.47
C ASP A 363 14.09 -10.07 11.57
N HIS A 364 12.88 -9.53 11.37
CA HIS A 364 11.77 -9.68 12.30
C HIS A 364 11.34 -11.15 12.44
N LEU A 365 11.10 -11.85 11.32
CA LEU A 365 10.71 -13.26 11.35
C LEU A 365 11.81 -14.16 11.92
N MET A 366 13.08 -13.92 11.61
CA MET A 366 14.21 -14.68 12.17
C MET A 366 14.30 -14.56 13.70
N ARG A 367 13.94 -13.39 14.28
CA ARG A 367 13.93 -13.19 15.74
C ARG A 367 12.84 -14.00 16.43
N HIS A 368 11.66 -14.08 15.83
CA HIS A 368 10.46 -14.68 16.44
C HIS A 368 10.16 -16.12 16.00
N LEU A 369 10.67 -16.56 14.84
CA LEU A 369 10.50 -17.90 14.26
C LEU A 369 11.81 -18.68 14.18
N GLN A 370 12.56 -18.75 15.29
CA GLN A 370 13.88 -19.40 15.34
C GLN A 370 13.87 -20.90 14.96
N TYR A 371 12.71 -21.55 15.08
CA TYR A 371 12.51 -22.96 14.73
C TYR A 371 12.24 -23.17 13.22
N VAL A 372 11.92 -22.11 12.48
CA VAL A 372 11.69 -22.18 11.04
C VAL A 372 13.03 -22.03 10.33
N GLY A 373 13.33 -22.96 9.41
CA GLY A 373 14.58 -22.92 8.65
C GLY A 373 14.73 -21.62 7.84
N LYS A 374 15.94 -21.07 7.80
CA LYS A 374 16.26 -19.80 7.12
C LYS A 374 15.74 -19.73 5.68
N GLN A 375 15.84 -20.83 4.92
CA GLN A 375 15.34 -20.89 3.54
C GLN A 375 13.82 -20.71 3.46
N LYS A 376 13.08 -21.24 4.43
CA LYS A 376 11.62 -21.09 4.49
C LYS A 376 11.23 -19.67 4.87
N ILE A 377 11.97 -19.02 5.79
CA ILE A 377 11.78 -17.60 6.08
C ILE A 377 12.08 -16.73 4.86
N ASP A 378 13.18 -17.03 4.15
CA ASP A 378 13.53 -16.32 2.91
C ASP A 378 12.40 -16.40 1.88
N GLN A 379 11.78 -17.57 1.71
CA GLN A 379 10.63 -17.75 0.82
C GLN A 379 9.40 -16.95 1.30
N ILE A 380 9.01 -17.07 2.57
CA ILE A 380 7.85 -16.34 3.15
C ILE A 380 7.99 -14.83 2.94
N VAL A 381 9.19 -14.29 3.10
CA VAL A 381 9.44 -12.85 2.94
C VAL A 381 9.33 -12.43 1.48
N LEU A 382 9.86 -13.24 0.54
CA LEU A 382 9.72 -12.98 -0.89
C LEU A 382 8.25 -13.05 -1.31
N ASP A 383 7.52 -14.08 -0.84
CA ASP A 383 6.09 -14.25 -1.10
C ASP A 383 5.27 -13.08 -0.54
N TYR A 384 5.62 -12.57 0.64
CA TYR A 384 4.95 -11.42 1.24
C TYR A 384 5.04 -10.18 0.35
N VAL A 385 6.25 -9.79 -0.06
CA VAL A 385 6.46 -8.58 -0.87
C VAL A 385 5.93 -8.77 -2.29
N ALA A 386 6.06 -9.98 -2.87
CA ALA A 386 5.48 -10.30 -4.18
C ALA A 386 3.94 -10.23 -4.15
N ASN A 387 3.30 -10.81 -3.14
CA ASN A 387 1.85 -10.74 -2.96
C ASN A 387 1.36 -9.30 -2.79
N LEU A 388 2.13 -8.45 -2.11
CA LEU A 388 1.81 -7.03 -1.94
C LEU A 388 1.78 -6.32 -3.29
N LEU A 389 2.84 -6.47 -4.08
CA LEU A 389 2.92 -5.86 -5.41
C LEU A 389 1.83 -6.41 -6.34
N ASN A 390 1.53 -7.70 -6.24
CA ASN A 390 0.45 -8.34 -6.99
C ASN A 390 -0.94 -7.80 -6.60
N LEU A 391 -1.20 -7.54 -5.32
CA LEU A 391 -2.47 -6.92 -4.88
C LEU A 391 -2.65 -5.52 -5.47
N VAL A 392 -1.60 -4.69 -5.42
CA VAL A 392 -1.64 -3.36 -6.05
C VAL A 392 -1.86 -3.50 -7.56
N HIS A 393 -1.17 -4.43 -8.21
CA HIS A 393 -1.36 -4.71 -9.63
C HIS A 393 -2.79 -5.16 -9.95
N ARG A 394 -3.41 -6.02 -9.13
CA ARG A 394 -4.80 -6.48 -9.29
C ARG A 394 -5.80 -5.34 -9.15
N ILE A 395 -5.62 -4.45 -8.16
CA ILE A 395 -6.44 -3.24 -8.03
C ILE A 395 -6.36 -2.42 -9.32
N MET A 396 -5.14 -2.19 -9.81
CA MET A 396 -4.91 -1.42 -11.03
C MET A 396 -5.54 -2.07 -12.27
N LYS A 397 -5.33 -3.38 -12.46
CA LYS A 397 -5.89 -4.17 -13.57
C LYS A 397 -7.42 -4.07 -13.61
N GLU A 398 -8.04 -4.25 -12.45
CA GLU A 398 -9.50 -4.25 -12.36
C GLU A 398 -10.10 -2.86 -12.58
N VAL A 399 -9.45 -1.83 -12.05
CA VAL A 399 -9.82 -0.43 -12.31
C VAL A 399 -9.68 -0.11 -13.81
N TRP A 400 -8.60 -0.54 -14.45
CA TRP A 400 -8.39 -0.35 -15.90
C TRP A 400 -9.51 -1.00 -16.72
N ARG A 401 -9.88 -2.23 -16.35
CA ARG A 401 -10.95 -2.99 -17.00
C ARG A 401 -12.32 -2.33 -16.81
N ARG A 402 -12.63 -1.88 -15.60
CA ARG A 402 -13.91 -1.22 -15.24
C ARG A 402 -14.14 0.03 -16.08
N TYR A 403 -13.12 0.86 -16.26
CA TYR A 403 -13.20 2.10 -17.03
C TYR A 403 -12.87 1.94 -18.52
N GLN A 404 -12.72 0.69 -19.00
CA GLN A 404 -12.45 0.34 -20.40
C GLN A 404 -11.28 1.13 -21.01
N LEU A 405 -10.23 1.33 -20.22
CA LEU A 405 -9.06 2.05 -20.70
C LEU A 405 -8.29 1.14 -21.68
N HIS A 406 -8.26 1.54 -22.96
CA HIS A 406 -7.44 0.89 -23.97
C HIS A 406 -5.94 1.02 -23.65
N SER A 407 -5.09 0.19 -24.25
CA SER A 407 -3.62 0.20 -24.10
C SER A 407 -2.92 1.51 -24.53
N CYS A 408 -3.66 2.51 -25.01
CA CYS A 408 -3.13 3.79 -25.48
C CYS A 408 -2.96 4.84 -24.35
N ILE A 409 -2.39 4.45 -23.21
CA ILE A 409 -2.21 5.34 -22.03
C ILE A 409 -1.18 6.47 -22.29
N PHE A 410 -0.57 6.49 -23.46
CA PHE A 410 0.56 7.36 -23.78
C PHE A 410 0.50 7.96 -25.18
N CYS A 411 -0.68 8.26 -25.71
CA CYS A 411 -0.78 9.27 -26.77
C CYS A 411 -0.93 10.62 -26.05
N PHE A 412 0.02 11.55 -26.13
CA PHE A 412 -0.13 12.83 -25.43
C PHE A 412 -0.90 13.89 -26.24
N ASP A 413 -1.26 13.56 -27.48
CA ASP A 413 -1.89 14.49 -28.42
C ASP A 413 -3.38 14.74 -28.13
N GLU A 414 -4.03 13.84 -27.38
CA GLU A 414 -5.45 13.92 -27.06
C GLU A 414 -5.67 14.26 -25.58
N ARG A 415 -6.78 14.93 -25.26
CA ARG A 415 -7.20 15.11 -23.86
C ARG A 415 -7.67 13.79 -23.25
N GLY A 416 -7.42 13.64 -21.95
CA GLY A 416 -7.91 12.51 -21.17
C GLY A 416 -9.43 12.44 -21.11
N SER A 417 -9.97 11.23 -21.17
CA SER A 417 -11.38 10.91 -20.95
C SER A 417 -11.77 11.01 -19.47
N ALA A 418 -13.07 11.04 -19.18
CA ALA A 418 -13.58 11.00 -17.80
C ALA A 418 -13.17 9.72 -17.06
N GLY A 419 -13.02 8.60 -17.77
CA GLY A 419 -12.49 7.34 -17.23
C GLY A 419 -11.04 7.49 -16.80
N GLU A 420 -10.18 8.06 -17.67
CA GLU A 420 -8.76 8.32 -17.37
C GLU A 420 -8.60 9.26 -16.16
N PHE A 421 -9.46 10.28 -16.06
CA PHE A 421 -9.49 11.20 -14.91
C PHE A 421 -9.87 10.48 -13.61
N THR A 422 -10.83 9.55 -13.66
CA THR A 422 -11.24 8.76 -12.50
C THR A 422 -10.12 7.81 -12.06
N VAL A 423 -9.47 7.15 -13.02
CA VAL A 423 -8.32 6.28 -12.74
C VAL A 423 -7.14 7.06 -12.18
N PHE A 424 -6.86 8.26 -12.68
CA PHE A 424 -5.87 9.16 -12.09
C PHE A 424 -6.13 9.42 -10.60
N HIS A 425 -7.38 9.67 -10.23
CA HIS A 425 -7.76 9.86 -8.83
C HIS A 425 -7.59 8.59 -8.00
N ILE A 426 -7.99 7.43 -8.53
CA ILE A 426 -7.79 6.13 -7.86
C ILE A 426 -6.30 5.86 -7.63
N MET A 427 -5.45 6.09 -8.63
CA MET A 427 -3.99 5.97 -8.50
C MET A 427 -3.43 6.92 -7.44
N SER A 428 -3.91 8.15 -7.40
CA SER A 428 -3.48 9.12 -6.38
C SER A 428 -3.83 8.64 -4.96
N ARG A 429 -5.00 8.00 -4.79
CA ARG A 429 -5.39 7.38 -3.51
C ARG A 429 -4.57 6.15 -3.16
N ILE A 430 -4.24 5.30 -4.14
CA ILE A 430 -3.33 4.15 -3.93
C ILE A 430 -1.95 4.65 -3.49
N LEU A 431 -1.43 5.71 -4.12
CA LEU A 431 -0.16 6.32 -3.77
C LEU A 431 -0.17 6.85 -2.32
N GLU A 432 -1.24 7.54 -1.93
CA GLU A 432 -1.41 8.04 -0.56
C GLU A 432 -1.49 6.90 0.46
N ALA A 433 -2.28 5.86 0.16
CA ALA A 433 -2.38 4.66 0.98
C ALA A 433 -1.02 3.97 1.15
N ALA A 434 -0.27 3.77 0.05
CA ALA A 434 1.05 3.17 0.06
C ALA A 434 2.06 4.01 0.85
N ASN A 435 2.08 5.34 0.65
CA ASN A 435 2.92 6.26 1.41
C ASN A 435 2.60 6.23 2.92
N GLY A 436 1.31 6.21 3.27
CA GLY A 436 0.82 6.14 4.65
C GLY A 436 1.29 4.90 5.41
N MET A 437 1.50 3.78 4.71
CA MET A 437 1.97 2.51 5.25
C MET A 437 3.45 2.19 4.92
N CYS A 438 4.12 3.02 4.11
CA CYS A 438 5.46 2.78 3.57
C CYS A 438 5.56 1.49 2.74
N LEU A 439 4.55 1.22 1.90
CA LEU A 439 4.49 0.05 1.03
C LEU A 439 5.13 0.34 -0.33
N PRO A 440 5.89 -0.61 -0.92
CA PRO A 440 6.38 -0.45 -2.28
C PRO A 440 5.26 -0.56 -3.30
N LEU A 441 5.38 0.21 -4.37
CA LEU A 441 4.50 0.16 -5.53
C LEU A 441 5.18 -0.62 -6.67
N PRO A 442 4.39 -1.24 -7.57
CA PRO A 442 4.92 -1.84 -8.78
C PRO A 442 5.79 -0.85 -9.58
N PRO A 443 7.00 -1.24 -10.04
CA PRO A 443 7.77 -0.40 -10.95
C PRO A 443 6.94 0.00 -12.18
N GLY A 444 7.07 1.25 -12.63
CA GLY A 444 6.23 1.82 -13.70
C GLY A 444 4.91 2.45 -13.23
N PHE A 445 4.52 2.30 -11.96
CA PHE A 445 3.33 2.95 -11.40
C PHE A 445 3.41 4.49 -11.53
N HIS A 446 4.54 5.09 -11.19
CA HIS A 446 4.73 6.54 -11.27
C HIS A 446 4.70 7.06 -12.70
N THR A 447 5.20 6.28 -13.67
CA THR A 447 5.13 6.63 -15.10
C THR A 447 3.69 6.64 -15.61
N LEU A 448 2.88 5.65 -15.24
CA LEU A 448 1.44 5.64 -15.55
C LEU A 448 0.72 6.82 -14.91
N HIS A 449 0.99 7.08 -13.63
CA HIS A 449 0.36 8.17 -12.88
C HIS A 449 0.68 9.54 -13.47
N LEU A 450 1.95 9.77 -13.84
CA LEU A 450 2.39 10.97 -14.53
C LEU A 450 1.77 11.09 -15.93
N GLY A 451 1.74 10.01 -16.69
CA GLY A 451 1.13 9.99 -18.03
C GLY A 451 -0.36 10.38 -18.00
N LEU A 452 -1.13 9.81 -17.07
CA LEU A 452 -2.51 10.21 -16.83
C LEU A 452 -2.61 11.65 -16.36
N GLY A 453 -1.72 12.09 -15.45
CA GLY A 453 -1.66 13.47 -14.98
C GLY A 453 -1.50 14.49 -16.11
N VAL A 454 -0.60 14.21 -17.06
CA VAL A 454 -0.37 15.06 -18.25
C VAL A 454 -1.63 15.14 -19.13
N ARG A 455 -2.33 14.02 -19.35
CA ARG A 455 -3.54 13.97 -20.20
C ARG A 455 -4.76 14.60 -19.53
N CYS A 456 -4.87 14.47 -18.20
CA CYS A 456 -6.09 14.75 -17.44
C CYS A 456 -6.08 16.12 -16.74
N LEU A 457 -4.92 16.66 -16.38
CA LEU A 457 -4.82 17.88 -15.56
C LEU A 457 -4.51 19.13 -16.39
N PRO A 458 -5.05 20.30 -16.00
CA PRO A 458 -4.55 21.58 -16.49
C PRO A 458 -3.08 21.79 -16.08
N LEU A 459 -2.31 22.50 -16.92
CA LEU A 459 -0.88 22.76 -16.69
C LEU A 459 -0.56 23.25 -15.27
N HIS A 460 -1.33 24.21 -14.74
CA HIS A 460 -1.05 24.75 -13.40
C HIS A 460 -1.20 23.68 -12.30
N THR A 461 -2.23 22.84 -12.39
CA THR A 461 -2.48 21.75 -11.43
C THR A 461 -1.43 20.66 -11.57
N LEU A 462 -1.07 20.29 -12.80
CA LEU A 462 0.00 19.34 -13.09
C LEU A 462 1.32 19.78 -12.45
N LEU A 463 1.72 21.03 -12.67
CA LEU A 463 2.95 21.58 -12.09
C LEU A 463 2.89 21.62 -10.57
N HIS A 464 1.74 21.97 -9.99
CA HIS A 464 1.57 21.92 -8.53
C HIS A 464 1.77 20.50 -7.99
N TYR A 465 1.18 19.49 -8.62
CA TYR A 465 1.32 18.09 -8.21
C TYR A 465 2.76 17.56 -8.34
N ILE A 466 3.51 18.05 -9.34
CA ILE A 466 4.94 17.76 -9.48
C ILE A 466 5.72 18.45 -8.35
N ASP A 467 5.46 19.74 -8.12
CA ASP A 467 6.16 20.55 -7.11
C ASP A 467 5.90 20.03 -5.68
N THR A 468 4.72 19.48 -5.40
CA THR A 468 4.39 18.83 -4.11
C THR A 468 4.89 17.38 -4.00
N GLY A 469 5.45 16.81 -5.07
CA GLY A 469 5.96 15.43 -5.09
C GLY A 469 4.89 14.34 -5.18
N VAL A 470 3.64 14.70 -5.54
CA VAL A 470 2.57 13.73 -5.80
C VAL A 470 2.81 13.03 -7.15
N LEU A 471 3.24 13.79 -8.15
CA LEU A 471 3.65 13.24 -9.45
C LEU A 471 5.17 13.23 -9.55
N GLN A 472 5.74 12.03 -9.57
CA GLN A 472 7.18 11.84 -9.71
C GLN A 472 7.58 11.89 -11.18
N LEU A 473 8.57 12.73 -11.50
CA LEU A 473 9.11 12.83 -12.86
C LEU A 473 9.99 11.62 -13.18
N THR A 474 9.50 10.72 -14.02
CA THR A 474 10.24 9.53 -14.48
C THR A 474 10.93 9.78 -15.82
N GLU A 475 12.10 9.16 -16.02
CA GLU A 475 12.88 9.32 -17.26
C GLU A 475 12.07 8.86 -18.49
N THR A 476 11.41 7.70 -18.38
CA THR A 476 10.64 7.08 -19.47
C THR A 476 9.48 7.94 -19.91
N CYS A 477 8.68 8.45 -18.96
CA CYS A 477 7.53 9.29 -19.27
C CYS A 477 7.97 10.60 -19.92
N VAL A 478 9.01 11.25 -19.41
CA VAL A 478 9.46 12.55 -19.94
C VAL A 478 10.11 12.40 -21.31
N ARG A 479 10.90 11.34 -21.52
CA ARG A 479 11.46 11.03 -22.85
C ARG A 479 10.35 10.84 -23.88
N LYS A 480 9.28 10.11 -23.50
CA LYS A 480 8.12 9.90 -24.35
C LYS A 480 7.34 11.18 -24.59
N LEU A 481 7.12 11.99 -23.56
CA LEU A 481 6.48 13.30 -23.65
C LEU A 481 7.16 14.23 -24.66
N LEU A 482 8.50 14.27 -24.64
CA LEU A 482 9.28 15.11 -25.55
C LEU A 482 9.20 14.64 -27.00
N LYS A 483 9.04 13.32 -27.21
CA LYS A 483 8.96 12.68 -28.52
C LYS A 483 7.57 12.78 -29.15
N ASP A 484 6.53 12.55 -28.36
CA ASP A 484 5.17 12.37 -28.87
C ASP A 484 4.48 13.72 -29.09
N LEU A 485 4.68 14.70 -28.20
CA LEU A 485 4.09 16.03 -28.39
C LEU A 485 4.78 16.83 -29.49
N ASP A 486 4.00 17.57 -30.27
CA ASP A 486 4.52 18.55 -31.22
C ASP A 486 5.12 19.81 -30.51
N ASP A 487 5.70 20.71 -31.29
CA ASP A 487 6.28 21.97 -30.81
C ASP A 487 5.32 23.17 -30.99
N THR A 488 4.01 22.96 -30.78
CA THR A 488 3.06 24.08 -30.64
C THR A 488 3.40 24.94 -29.41
N GLU A 489 3.00 26.21 -29.40
CA GLU A 489 3.32 27.14 -28.30
C GLU A 489 2.89 26.61 -26.92
N GLN A 490 1.74 25.94 -26.86
CA GLN A 490 1.22 25.31 -25.63
C GLN A 490 2.07 24.10 -25.20
N ASN A 491 2.44 23.23 -26.13
CA ASN A 491 3.25 22.04 -25.84
C ASN A 491 4.69 22.40 -25.52
N VAL A 492 5.29 23.40 -26.19
CA VAL A 492 6.60 23.93 -25.83
C VAL A 492 6.58 24.50 -24.40
N LYS A 493 5.53 25.22 -24.01
CA LYS A 493 5.37 25.71 -22.64
C LYS A 493 5.28 24.57 -21.61
N LEU A 494 4.54 23.49 -21.93
CA LEU A 494 4.45 22.30 -21.09
C LEU A 494 5.82 21.59 -20.96
N LYS A 495 6.47 21.28 -22.10
CA LYS A 495 7.79 20.64 -22.16
C LYS A 495 8.82 21.43 -21.34
N LEU A 496 8.91 22.75 -21.53
CA LEU A 496 9.81 23.62 -20.77
C LEU A 496 9.49 23.60 -19.27
N SER A 497 8.22 23.70 -18.90
CA SER A 497 7.81 23.76 -17.49
C SER A 497 8.17 22.48 -16.73
N ILE A 498 8.12 21.32 -17.39
CA ILE A 498 8.52 20.03 -16.84
C ILE A 498 10.05 19.88 -16.83
N VAL A 499 10.73 20.19 -17.94
CA VAL A 499 12.19 20.04 -18.06
C VAL A 499 12.96 20.94 -17.06
N MET A 500 12.39 22.09 -16.70
CA MET A 500 12.95 22.98 -15.69
C MET A 500 12.83 22.46 -14.25
N ARG A 501 11.93 21.49 -14.01
CA ARG A 501 11.70 20.87 -12.69
C ARG A 501 12.41 19.52 -12.51
N LEU A 502 13.06 19.02 -13.57
CA LEU A 502 13.82 17.77 -13.49
C LEU A 502 15.05 17.93 -12.59
N PRO A 503 15.37 16.92 -11.75
CA PRO A 503 16.68 16.80 -11.12
C PRO A 503 17.79 16.84 -12.16
N GLU A 504 18.96 17.40 -11.82
CA GLU A 504 20.02 17.67 -12.81
C GLU A 504 20.49 16.40 -13.55
N VAL A 505 20.54 15.26 -12.86
CA VAL A 505 20.93 13.95 -13.43
C VAL A 505 19.94 13.47 -14.51
N LEU A 506 18.62 13.54 -14.23
CA LEU A 506 17.58 13.17 -15.20
C LEU A 506 17.49 14.21 -16.33
N GLY A 507 17.63 15.49 -15.99
CA GLY A 507 17.62 16.59 -16.94
C GLY A 507 18.71 16.45 -18.01
N GLN A 508 19.91 16.00 -17.65
CA GLN A 508 21.00 15.80 -18.61
C GLN A 508 20.68 14.70 -19.64
N LYS A 509 20.24 13.52 -19.16
CA LYS A 509 19.87 12.40 -20.05
C LYS A 509 18.70 12.74 -20.98
N VAL A 510 17.67 13.38 -20.44
CA VAL A 510 16.42 13.65 -21.14
C VAL A 510 16.56 14.79 -22.17
N ARG A 511 17.36 15.82 -21.86
CA ARG A 511 17.56 16.97 -22.76
C ARG A 511 18.27 16.62 -24.06
N GLN A 512 18.99 15.51 -24.16
CA GLN A 512 19.57 15.07 -25.42
C GLN A 512 18.51 14.69 -26.46
N PHE A 513 17.28 14.37 -26.03
CA PHE A 513 16.20 13.87 -26.89
C PHE A 513 15.28 14.96 -27.45
N TRP A 514 15.42 16.23 -27.03
CA TRP A 514 14.58 17.32 -27.53
C TRP A 514 15.37 18.28 -28.42
N THR A 515 15.23 18.14 -29.73
CA THR A 515 15.92 18.92 -30.76
C THR A 515 15.28 20.30 -31.02
N HIS A 516 14.86 20.99 -29.97
CA HIS A 516 14.24 22.32 -30.07
C HIS A 516 15.26 23.45 -29.89
N PRO A 517 15.16 24.58 -30.63
CA PRO A 517 16.12 25.70 -30.57
C PRO A 517 16.35 26.26 -29.15
N ILE A 518 15.32 26.25 -28.29
CA ILE A 518 15.47 26.69 -26.89
C ILE A 518 16.39 25.77 -26.10
N ASN A 519 16.24 24.45 -26.28
CA ASN A 519 17.07 23.46 -25.61
C ASN A 519 18.51 23.48 -26.17
N ALA A 520 18.66 23.63 -27.49
CA ALA A 520 19.97 23.80 -28.12
C ALA A 520 20.71 25.03 -27.59
N ASN A 521 20.02 26.18 -27.43
CA ASN A 521 20.60 27.40 -26.87
C ASN A 521 21.02 27.21 -25.41
N PHE A 522 20.18 26.54 -24.60
CA PHE A 522 20.53 26.20 -23.22
C PHE A 522 21.78 25.31 -23.13
N LEU A 523 21.85 24.23 -23.92
CA LEU A 523 23.00 23.32 -23.96
C LEU A 523 24.27 24.05 -24.42
N ALA A 524 24.17 24.88 -25.46
CA ALA A 524 25.29 25.70 -25.94
C ALA A 524 25.81 26.64 -24.84
N ARG A 525 24.92 27.33 -24.11
CA ARG A 525 25.31 28.20 -22.99
C ARG A 525 25.97 27.43 -21.84
N LYS A 526 25.45 26.25 -21.48
CA LYS A 526 26.03 25.41 -20.41
C LYS A 526 27.42 24.92 -20.80
N TYR A 527 27.60 24.49 -22.05
CA TYR A 527 28.89 24.06 -22.59
C TYR A 527 29.92 25.20 -22.60
N VAL A 528 29.54 26.38 -23.09
CA VAL A 528 30.40 27.58 -23.06
C VAL A 528 30.78 27.96 -21.64
N LYS A 529 29.81 27.97 -20.70
CA LYS A 529 30.08 28.24 -19.29
C LYS A 529 31.10 27.26 -18.70
N TYR A 530 30.93 25.96 -18.95
CA TYR A 530 31.86 24.93 -18.50
C TYR A 530 33.29 25.15 -19.03
N LEU A 531 33.44 25.42 -20.33
CA LEU A 531 34.75 25.67 -20.94
C LEU A 531 35.42 26.93 -20.37
N LEU A 532 34.65 28.00 -20.16
CA LEU A 532 35.16 29.25 -19.60
C LEU A 532 35.53 29.14 -18.10
N GLU A 533 34.77 28.39 -17.31
CA GLU A 533 35.09 28.13 -15.89
C GLU A 533 36.37 27.28 -15.74
N LYS A 534 36.57 26.30 -16.64
CA LYS A 534 37.82 25.52 -16.71
C LYS A 534 39.02 26.38 -17.15
N LEU A 535 38.80 27.37 -18.01
CA LEU A 535 39.80 28.36 -18.40
C LEU A 535 40.19 29.28 -17.23
N GLY A 536 39.23 29.71 -16.40
CA GLY A 536 39.52 30.55 -15.23
C GLY A 536 40.50 29.93 -14.23
N ASN A 537 40.59 28.60 -14.19
CA ASN A 537 41.49 27.84 -13.32
C ASN A 537 42.86 27.51 -13.96
N ARG A 538 43.04 27.77 -15.26
CA ARG A 538 44.31 27.54 -15.98
C ARG A 538 44.70 28.82 -16.70
N GLN A 539 45.77 29.48 -16.25
CA GLN A 539 46.35 30.60 -17.01
C GLN A 539 46.80 30.09 -18.38
N CYS A 540 46.02 30.38 -19.42
CA CYS A 540 46.41 30.08 -20.78
C CYS A 540 47.28 31.23 -21.29
N SER A 541 48.57 30.95 -21.49
CA SER A 541 49.47 31.85 -22.22
C SER A 541 48.93 31.98 -23.65
N ARG A 542 48.53 33.19 -24.06
CA ARG A 542 48.11 33.47 -25.44
C ARG A 542 49.11 32.91 -26.45
N PRO A 543 48.70 32.07 -27.41
CA PRO A 543 49.46 31.90 -28.63
C PRO A 543 49.10 33.00 -29.63
N SER A 544 50.12 33.50 -30.29
CA SER A 544 50.07 34.40 -31.43
C SER A 544 49.22 33.83 -32.57
N SER A 545 48.37 34.68 -33.14
CA SER A 545 47.57 34.43 -34.33
C SER A 545 48.45 33.99 -35.52
N GLU A 546 48.40 32.71 -35.86
CA GLU A 546 48.63 32.29 -37.25
C GLU A 546 47.29 32.34 -37.97
N ARG A 547 47.22 33.24 -38.95
CA ARG A 547 46.04 33.56 -39.76
C ARG A 547 45.48 32.29 -40.42
N LEU A 548 44.29 31.88 -39.99
CA LEU A 548 43.40 31.11 -40.84
C LEU A 548 42.63 32.08 -41.76
N SER A 549 42.63 31.75 -43.04
CA SER A 549 42.08 32.53 -44.14
C SER A 549 40.58 32.79 -43.98
N VAL A 550 40.24 34.07 -43.88
CA VAL A 550 38.97 34.74 -44.19
C VAL A 550 37.82 33.81 -44.60
N ARG A 551 36.90 33.56 -43.67
CA ARG A 551 35.45 33.58 -43.94
C ARG A 551 34.84 34.67 -43.08
N VAL A 552 34.52 35.81 -43.69
CA VAL A 552 33.79 36.88 -43.00
C VAL A 552 32.30 36.58 -43.13
N GLU A 553 31.77 35.87 -42.16
CA GLU A 553 30.38 35.99 -41.72
C GLU A 553 30.41 35.94 -40.19
N PHE A 554 29.98 37.03 -39.53
CA PHE A 554 29.93 37.26 -38.07
C PHE A 554 31.25 37.17 -37.26
N LEU A 555 32.08 38.23 -37.33
CA LEU A 555 33.36 38.39 -36.58
C LEU A 555 33.31 38.03 -35.08
N PRO A 556 32.31 38.47 -34.29
CA PRO A 556 32.26 38.16 -32.86
C PRO A 556 32.04 36.68 -32.57
N LEU A 557 31.28 35.98 -33.44
CA LEU A 557 31.04 34.55 -33.30
C LEU A 557 32.30 33.76 -33.64
N ASN A 558 32.99 34.11 -34.72
CA ASN A 558 34.22 33.46 -35.14
C ASN A 558 35.32 33.57 -34.07
N TYR A 559 35.45 34.74 -33.45
CA TYR A 559 36.39 34.91 -32.33
C TYR A 559 36.03 34.00 -31.14
N LEU A 560 34.74 33.91 -30.79
CA LEU A 560 34.29 33.05 -29.70
C LEU A 560 34.55 31.56 -30.02
N THR A 561 34.25 31.12 -31.24
CA THR A 561 34.46 29.73 -31.67
C THR A 561 35.94 29.37 -31.70
N ASP A 562 36.82 30.27 -32.15
CA ASP A 562 38.28 30.06 -32.15
C ASP A 562 38.82 29.90 -30.73
N VAL A 563 38.36 30.74 -29.79
CA VAL A 563 38.72 30.64 -28.37
C VAL A 563 38.23 29.32 -27.76
N LEU A 564 37.00 28.91 -28.04
CA LEU A 564 36.45 27.66 -27.51
C LEU A 564 37.13 26.42 -28.10
N ALA A 565 37.46 26.44 -29.40
CA ALA A 565 38.17 25.35 -30.09
C ALA A 565 39.59 25.16 -29.53
N GLU A 566 40.29 26.24 -29.20
CA GLU A 566 41.60 26.17 -28.54
C GLU A 566 41.50 25.51 -27.15
N ILE A 567 40.45 25.81 -26.37
CA ILE A 567 40.24 25.18 -25.05
C ILE A 567 39.95 23.68 -25.20
N GLU A 568 39.15 23.29 -26.20
CA GLU A 568 38.84 21.89 -26.51
C GLU A 568 40.10 21.11 -26.92
N ASN A 569 40.95 21.71 -27.77
CA ASN A 569 42.21 21.11 -28.26
C ASN A 569 43.28 20.92 -27.17
N GLN A 570 43.21 21.66 -26.06
CA GLN A 570 44.11 21.50 -24.90
C GLN A 570 43.78 20.28 -24.01
N GLY A 571 43.02 19.31 -24.53
CA GLY A 571 42.69 18.06 -23.86
C GLY A 571 41.53 18.18 -22.87
N VAL A 572 40.70 19.22 -22.99
CA VAL A 572 39.46 19.37 -22.21
C VAL A 572 38.33 18.63 -22.93
N HIS A 573 38.50 17.33 -23.16
CA HIS A 573 37.35 16.51 -23.52
C HIS A 573 36.51 16.29 -22.25
N PRO A 574 35.17 16.41 -22.34
CA PRO A 574 34.30 15.82 -21.35
C PRO A 574 34.70 14.34 -21.28
N HIS A 575 35.17 13.86 -20.13
CA HIS A 575 35.33 12.44 -19.90
C HIS A 575 33.92 11.84 -19.79
N GLU A 576 33.29 11.59 -20.94
CA GLU A 576 32.33 10.52 -21.19
C GLU A 576 31.96 10.57 -22.67
N LYS A 577 32.22 9.45 -23.36
CA LYS A 577 31.77 9.21 -24.72
C LYS A 577 30.23 9.21 -24.74
N GLN A 578 29.56 10.36 -24.94
CA GLN A 578 28.20 10.44 -25.51
C GLN A 578 27.56 11.83 -25.66
N ASP A 579 28.22 12.96 -25.36
CA ASP A 579 27.58 14.27 -25.63
C ASP A 579 27.75 14.73 -27.10
N PRO A 580 26.67 15.04 -27.84
CA PRO A 580 26.75 15.52 -29.23
C PRO A 580 27.15 17.02 -29.35
N VAL A 581 27.53 17.66 -28.24
CA VAL A 581 27.75 19.11 -28.15
C VAL A 581 29.24 19.42 -28.28
N ASN A 582 29.62 20.05 -29.40
CA ASN A 582 30.98 20.52 -29.69
C ASN A 582 30.96 22.01 -30.09
N VAL A 583 32.11 22.61 -30.35
CA VAL A 583 32.21 24.02 -30.76
C VAL A 583 31.37 24.32 -32.03
N LYS A 584 31.28 23.38 -32.97
CA LYS A 584 30.43 23.51 -34.17
C LYS A 584 28.94 23.58 -33.83
N PHE A 585 28.48 22.80 -32.86
CA PHE A 585 27.09 22.86 -32.38
C PHE A 585 26.76 24.24 -31.77
N VAL A 586 27.70 24.85 -31.04
CA VAL A 586 27.53 26.20 -30.48
C VAL A 586 27.42 27.24 -31.59
N GLU A 587 28.27 27.15 -32.61
CA GLU A 587 28.25 28.01 -33.80
C GLU A 587 26.91 27.91 -34.55
N GLU A 588 26.49 26.68 -34.89
CA GLU A 588 25.23 26.42 -35.60
C GLU A 588 24.01 26.90 -34.80
N THR A 589 24.01 26.71 -33.48
CA THR A 589 22.93 27.15 -32.59
C THR A 589 22.86 28.68 -32.52
N ALA A 590 24.01 29.34 -32.41
CA ALA A 590 24.08 30.81 -32.37
C ALA A 590 23.62 31.43 -33.70
N LEU A 591 24.01 30.84 -34.84
CA LEU A 591 23.57 31.27 -36.16
C LEU A 591 22.06 31.08 -36.34
N LYS A 592 21.52 29.88 -36.04
CA LYS A 592 20.07 29.60 -36.12
C LYS A 592 19.24 30.54 -35.25
N HIS A 593 19.70 30.83 -34.03
CA HIS A 593 19.03 31.76 -33.12
C HIS A 593 19.05 33.20 -33.66
N THR A 594 20.17 33.64 -34.22
CA THR A 594 20.32 34.98 -34.82
C THR A 594 19.43 35.13 -36.05
N VAL A 595 19.40 34.13 -36.93
CA VAL A 595 18.53 34.06 -38.11
C VAL A 595 17.05 34.14 -37.72
N THR A 596 16.65 33.44 -36.65
CA THR A 596 15.29 33.47 -36.11
C THR A 596 14.92 34.85 -35.58
N LEU A 597 15.81 35.49 -34.80
CA LEU A 597 15.61 36.86 -34.29
C LEU A 597 15.50 37.91 -35.40
N LEU A 598 16.22 37.71 -36.50
CA LEU A 598 16.22 38.60 -37.65
C LEU A 598 15.06 38.31 -38.64
N GLY A 599 14.25 37.28 -38.39
CA GLY A 599 13.10 36.92 -39.24
C GLY A 599 13.48 36.40 -40.63
N LEU A 600 14.72 35.93 -40.81
CA LEU A 600 15.24 35.47 -42.09
C LEU A 600 14.86 33.99 -42.28
N LYS A 601 14.03 33.66 -43.27
CA LYS A 601 13.70 32.26 -43.60
C LYS A 601 14.86 31.62 -44.38
N TYR A 602 15.20 30.38 -44.06
CA TYR A 602 16.09 29.55 -44.90
C TYR A 602 15.44 29.40 -46.29
N SER A 603 16.13 29.83 -47.34
CA SER A 603 15.85 29.46 -48.74
C SER A 603 16.49 28.13 -49.07
#